data_AF-A0A2V5MD61-F1
#
_entry.id   AF-A0A2V5MD61-F1
#
_cell.length_a   1.000
_cell.length_b   1.000
_cell.length_c   1.000
_cell.angle_alpha   90.00
_cell.angle_beta   90.00
_cell.angle_gamma   90.00
#
_symmetry.space_group_name_H-M   'P 1'
#
loop_
_entity.id
_entity.type
_entity.pdbx_description
1 polymer ?
#
loop_
_entity_poly.entity_id
_entity_poly.type
_entity_poly.pdbx_seq_one_letter_code
_entity_poly.pdbx_strand_id
1 'polypeptide(L)'
;MVIALALLPWVNACKKSAEEALVTPPKNTREAATQLEQVFEQSPVEIKQSANVASTAIRGGDYEKAVVSLMAVRESGKLTPEQGIAIHNSMVMMEMNLIRLMEAGDPKAKKAYETLKKLKRN
;
A
#
# COMPACT_ATOMS: atom_id res chain seq x y z
N MET A 1 39.13 4.45 40.58
CA MET A 1 38.56 3.49 39.63
C MET A 1 37.44 2.72 40.32
N VAL A 2 36.18 3.13 40.16
CA VAL A 2 35.00 2.24 40.11
C VAL A 2 33.94 2.99 39.29
N ILE A 3 33.66 2.49 38.09
CA ILE A 3 32.59 2.96 37.20
C ILE A 3 31.33 2.22 37.62
N ALA A 4 30.32 2.95 38.11
CA ALA A 4 28.97 2.40 38.31
C ALA A 4 28.17 2.65 37.02
N LEU A 5 28.17 1.63 36.18
CA LEU A 5 27.45 1.55 34.92
C LEU A 5 25.95 1.38 35.20
N ALA A 6 25.19 2.47 35.12
CA ALA A 6 23.72 2.40 35.13
C ALA A 6 23.21 2.21 33.70
N LEU A 7 22.92 0.95 33.38
CA LEU A 7 22.13 0.53 32.22
C LEU A 7 20.72 1.11 32.33
N LEU A 8 20.36 2.03 31.42
CA LEU A 8 18.97 2.44 31.20
C LEU A 8 18.45 1.76 29.93
N PRO A 9 17.28 1.07 29.99
CA PRO A 9 16.78 0.26 28.90
C PRO A 9 16.27 1.10 27.74
N TRP A 10 16.71 0.76 26.54
CA TRP A 10 16.07 1.10 25.28
C TRP A 10 14.63 0.58 25.26
N VAL A 11 13.66 1.43 25.55
CA VAL A 11 12.27 1.24 25.15
C VAL A 11 11.60 2.60 25.12
N ASN A 12 11.58 3.19 23.91
CA ASN A 12 10.69 4.24 23.39
C ASN A 12 11.46 4.89 22.23
N ALA A 13 11.02 4.93 20.97
CA ALA A 13 9.71 4.73 20.42
C ALA A 13 9.86 4.45 18.91
N CYS A 14 9.45 3.26 18.46
CA CYS A 14 9.15 3.02 17.04
C CYS A 14 7.62 3.17 16.87
N LYS A 15 7.10 4.36 17.20
CA LYS A 15 5.70 4.75 17.03
C LYS A 15 5.66 6.18 16.52
N LYS A 16 6.27 6.42 15.36
CA LYS A 16 6.13 7.68 14.61
C LYS A 16 6.14 7.37 13.12
N SER A 17 5.04 6.85 12.59
CA SER A 17 4.88 6.62 11.14
C SER A 17 3.44 6.26 10.73
N ALA A 18 2.42 6.57 11.53
CA ALA A 18 1.05 6.52 11.01
C ALA A 18 0.70 7.88 10.42
N GLU A 19 0.77 8.96 11.20
CA GLU A 19 0.36 10.30 10.75
C GLU A 19 1.28 10.91 9.67
N GLU A 20 2.61 10.76 9.80
CA GLU A 20 3.57 11.25 8.77
C GLU A 20 3.57 10.41 7.48
N ALA A 21 3.14 9.14 7.55
CA ALA A 21 3.08 8.25 6.39
C ALA A 21 1.89 8.56 5.47
N LEU A 22 0.85 9.23 5.98
CA LEU A 22 -0.29 9.63 5.15
C LEU A 22 0.02 10.83 4.24
N VAL A 23 0.99 11.67 4.62
CA VAL A 23 1.29 12.94 3.92
C VAL A 23 2.45 12.79 2.93
N THR A 24 3.31 11.79 3.10
CA THR A 24 4.45 11.56 2.22
C THR A 24 4.14 10.51 1.14
N PRO A 25 4.53 10.73 -0.13
CA PRO A 25 4.37 9.70 -1.15
C PRO A 25 5.20 8.44 -0.79
N PRO A 26 4.64 7.23 -0.96
CA PRO A 26 5.34 6.00 -0.66
C PRO A 26 6.49 5.78 -1.65
N LYS A 27 7.59 5.20 -1.16
CA LYS A 27 8.80 4.96 -1.97
C LYS A 27 8.81 3.63 -2.69
N ASN A 28 7.91 2.72 -2.31
CA ASN A 28 7.82 1.37 -2.84
C ASN A 28 6.41 0.79 -2.62
N THR A 29 6.16 -0.38 -3.20
CA THR A 29 4.86 -1.09 -3.11
C THR A 29 4.47 -1.45 -1.68
N ARG A 30 5.43 -1.76 -0.81
CA ARG A 30 5.14 -2.12 0.59
C ARG A 30 4.68 -0.91 1.39
N GLU A 31 5.35 0.23 1.22
CA GLU A 31 4.93 1.49 1.84
C GLU A 31 3.56 1.92 1.31
N ALA A 32 3.30 1.77 0.00
CA ALA A 32 2.00 2.09 -0.57
C ALA A 32 0.88 1.20 0.00
N ALA A 33 1.13 -0.10 0.19
CA ALA A 33 0.20 -0.99 0.86
C ALA A 33 -0.08 -0.59 2.32
N THR A 34 0.94 -0.15 3.05
CA THR A 34 0.77 0.36 4.41
C THR A 34 -0.04 1.65 4.45
N GLN A 35 0.25 2.59 3.56
CA GLN A 35 -0.53 3.81 3.43
C GLN A 35 -2.00 3.51 3.07
N LEU A 36 -2.23 2.60 2.12
CA LEU A 36 -3.58 2.18 1.72
C LEU A 36 -4.37 1.57 2.88
N GLU A 37 -3.76 0.69 3.68
CA GLU A 37 -4.42 0.12 4.86
C GLU A 37 -4.77 1.20 5.90
N GLN A 38 -3.82 2.10 6.19
CA GLN A 38 -4.00 3.14 7.21
C GLN A 38 -5.11 4.14 6.85
N VAL A 39 -5.15 4.62 5.60
CA VAL A 39 -6.13 5.64 5.19
C VAL A 39 -7.57 5.09 5.20
N PHE A 40 -7.73 3.78 5.01
CA PHE A 40 -9.04 3.13 4.99
C PHE A 40 -9.45 2.53 6.35
N GLU A 41 -8.63 2.66 7.40
CA GLU A 41 -8.86 2.03 8.71
C GLU A 41 -10.19 2.46 9.37
N GLN A 42 -10.62 3.70 9.12
CA GLN A 42 -11.85 4.31 9.64
C GLN A 42 -13.01 4.28 8.61
N SER A 43 -12.85 3.59 7.49
CA SER A 43 -13.89 3.47 6.46
C SER A 43 -14.99 2.48 6.86
N PRO A 44 -16.16 2.52 6.21
CA PRO A 44 -17.16 1.46 6.30
C PRO A 44 -16.54 0.07 6.10
N VAL A 45 -17.06 -0.94 6.82
CA VAL A 45 -16.48 -2.29 6.92
C VAL A 45 -16.18 -2.90 5.54
N GLU A 46 -17.08 -2.75 4.58
CA GLU A 46 -16.96 -3.31 3.23
C GLU A 46 -15.79 -2.68 2.45
N ILE A 47 -15.62 -1.36 2.56
CA ILE A 47 -14.55 -0.60 1.90
C ILE A 47 -13.21 -0.91 2.57
N LYS A 48 -13.20 -0.89 3.91
CA LYS A 48 -12.03 -1.25 4.72
C LYS A 48 -11.55 -2.67 4.39
N GLN A 49 -12.46 -3.63 4.28
CA GLN A 49 -12.11 -5.00 3.94
C GLN A 49 -11.48 -5.09 2.54
N SER A 50 -12.06 -4.39 1.55
CA SER A 50 -11.51 -4.35 0.19
C SER A 50 -10.12 -3.70 0.16
N ALA A 51 -9.91 -2.61 0.91
CA ALA A 51 -8.60 -1.97 1.04
C ALA A 51 -7.59 -2.89 1.73
N ASN A 52 -7.98 -3.61 2.78
CA ASN A 52 -7.12 -4.56 3.48
C ASN A 52 -6.71 -5.74 2.57
N VAL A 53 -7.65 -6.25 1.77
CA VAL A 53 -7.36 -7.29 0.78
C VAL A 53 -6.37 -6.76 -0.27
N ALA A 54 -6.57 -5.54 -0.78
CA ALA A 54 -5.63 -4.90 -1.71
C ALA A 54 -4.23 -4.76 -1.09
N SER A 55 -4.12 -4.17 0.09
CA SER A 55 -2.86 -3.98 0.80
C SER A 55 -2.14 -5.31 1.07
N THR A 56 -2.87 -6.34 1.45
CA THR A 56 -2.32 -7.68 1.70
C THR A 56 -1.81 -8.32 0.41
N ALA A 57 -2.59 -8.21 -0.68
CA ALA A 57 -2.21 -8.73 -1.98
C ALA A 57 -0.97 -8.02 -2.55
N ILE A 58 -0.86 -6.70 -2.39
CA ILE A 58 0.34 -5.92 -2.77
C ILE A 58 1.57 -6.42 -2.02
N ARG A 59 1.47 -6.64 -0.71
CA ARG A 59 2.59 -7.15 0.10
C ARG A 59 3.00 -8.58 -0.28
N GLY A 60 2.01 -9.41 -0.62
CA GLY A 60 2.21 -10.80 -1.02
C GLY A 60 2.62 -10.98 -2.48
N GLY A 61 2.64 -9.93 -3.28
CA GLY A 61 2.94 -10.01 -4.72
C GLY A 61 1.79 -10.57 -5.56
N ASP A 62 0.59 -10.70 -5.01
CA ASP A 62 -0.62 -11.10 -5.74
C ASP A 62 -1.24 -9.88 -6.44
N TYR A 63 -0.57 -9.41 -7.50
CA TYR A 63 -0.96 -8.17 -8.15
C TYR A 63 -2.29 -8.24 -8.90
N GLU A 64 -2.73 -9.43 -9.35
CA GLU A 64 -4.05 -9.59 -9.96
C GLU A 64 -5.15 -9.32 -8.92
N LYS A 65 -5.04 -9.96 -7.74
CA LYS A 65 -5.97 -9.72 -6.63
C LYS A 65 -5.91 -8.29 -6.11
N ALA A 66 -4.72 -7.69 -6.07
CA ALA A 66 -4.55 -6.29 -5.68
C ALA A 66 -5.33 -5.34 -6.60
N VAL A 67 -5.21 -5.51 -7.93
CA VAL A 67 -5.92 -4.66 -8.90
C VAL A 67 -7.44 -4.80 -8.78
N VAL A 68 -7.95 -6.04 -8.68
CA VAL A 68 -9.39 -6.29 -8.53
C VAL A 68 -9.94 -5.66 -7.24
N SER A 69 -9.19 -5.77 -6.14
CA SER A 69 -9.62 -5.22 -4.85
C SER A 69 -9.55 -3.69 -4.85
N LEU A 70 -8.53 -3.09 -5.47
CA LEU A 70 -8.44 -1.63 -5.66
C LEU A 70 -9.59 -1.09 -6.50
N MET A 71 -10.03 -1.83 -7.53
CA MET A 71 -11.20 -1.45 -8.33
C MET A 71 -12.47 -1.40 -7.48
N ALA A 72 -12.70 -2.42 -6.63
CA ALA A 72 -13.84 -2.42 -5.70
C ALA A 72 -13.81 -1.23 -4.73
N VAL A 73 -12.63 -0.88 -4.19
CA VAL A 73 -12.49 0.32 -3.34
C VAL A 73 -12.80 1.59 -4.12
N ARG A 74 -12.27 1.74 -5.34
CA ARG A 74 -12.50 2.91 -6.19
C ARG A 74 -13.96 3.07 -6.59
N GLU A 75 -14.65 1.96 -6.85
CA GLU A 75 -16.06 1.94 -7.26
C GLU A 75 -17.04 2.07 -6.09
N SER A 76 -16.57 1.90 -4.85
CA SER A 76 -17.41 1.99 -3.64
C SER A 76 -18.03 3.38 -3.38
N GLY A 77 -17.64 4.41 -4.13
CA GLY A 77 -18.22 5.74 -4.07
C GLY A 77 -17.35 6.75 -3.33
N LYS A 78 -17.95 7.65 -2.54
CA LYS A 78 -17.32 8.87 -1.97
C LYS A 78 -16.02 8.57 -1.20
N LEU A 79 -14.89 8.64 -1.90
CA LEU A 79 -13.56 8.65 -1.32
C LEU A 79 -13.22 10.05 -0.83
N THR A 80 -12.50 10.13 0.29
CA THR A 80 -11.83 11.38 0.67
C THR A 80 -10.67 11.68 -0.29
N PRO A 81 -10.17 12.92 -0.36
CA PRO A 81 -8.99 13.24 -1.14
C PRO A 81 -7.78 12.36 -0.78
N GLU A 82 -7.56 12.10 0.50
CA GLU A 82 -6.46 11.26 1.01
C GLU A 82 -6.60 9.81 0.55
N GLN A 83 -7.84 9.28 0.57
CA GLN A 83 -8.16 7.95 0.06
C GLN A 83 -7.88 7.84 -1.44
N GLY A 84 -8.28 8.86 -2.21
CA GLY A 84 -7.99 8.93 -3.64
C GLY A 84 -6.49 8.94 -3.94
N ILE A 85 -5.71 9.72 -3.16
CA ILE A 85 -4.25 9.77 -3.28
C ILE A 85 -3.62 8.43 -2.91
N ALA A 86 -4.06 7.76 -1.84
CA ALA A 86 -3.53 6.46 -1.44
C ALA A 86 -3.77 5.37 -2.51
N ILE A 87 -4.95 5.35 -3.13
CA ILE A 87 -5.25 4.47 -4.27
C ILE A 87 -4.32 4.80 -5.44
N HIS A 88 -4.19 6.09 -5.80
CA HIS A 88 -3.31 6.52 -6.88
C HIS A 88 -1.86 6.09 -6.66
N ASN A 89 -1.30 6.37 -5.48
CA ASN A 89 0.06 6.00 -5.11
C ASN A 89 0.26 4.48 -5.17
N SER A 90 -0.71 3.71 -4.70
CA SER A 90 -0.70 2.24 -4.79
C SER A 90 -0.63 1.76 -6.24
N MET A 91 -1.43 2.34 -7.12
CA MET A 91 -1.40 2.01 -8.55
C MET A 91 -0.07 2.36 -9.20
N VAL A 92 0.49 3.54 -8.93
CA VAL A 92 1.80 3.95 -9.51
C VAL A 92 2.93 3.05 -9.03
N MET A 93 3.00 2.76 -7.73
CA MET A 93 4.04 1.89 -7.17
C MET A 93 3.91 0.45 -7.70
N MET A 94 2.68 -0.05 -7.82
CA MET A 94 2.43 -1.35 -8.44
C MET A 94 2.87 -1.37 -9.91
N GLU A 95 2.56 -0.33 -10.68
CA GLU A 95 2.94 -0.24 -12.09
C GLU A 95 4.45 -0.32 -12.27
N MET A 96 5.20 0.49 -11.53
CA MET A 96 6.66 0.46 -11.54
C MET A 96 7.22 -0.92 -11.17
N ASN A 97 6.61 -1.57 -10.18
CA ASN A 97 7.03 -2.89 -9.76
C ASN A 97 6.71 -3.98 -10.79
N LEU A 98 5.54 -3.92 -11.42
CA LEU A 98 5.13 -4.84 -12.47
C LEU A 98 6.00 -4.71 -13.71
N ILE A 99 6.42 -3.49 -14.08
CA ILE A 99 7.39 -3.27 -15.16
C ILE A 99 8.69 -4.01 -14.87
N ARG A 100 9.25 -3.84 -13.68
CA ARG A 100 10.48 -4.55 -13.26
C ARG A 100 10.32 -6.07 -13.28
N LEU A 101 9.17 -6.58 -12.84
CA LEU A 101 8.91 -8.02 -12.86
C LEU A 101 8.77 -8.56 -14.29
N MET A 102 8.16 -7.81 -15.20
CA MET A 102 8.12 -8.16 -16.62
C MET A 102 9.53 -8.18 -17.24
N GLU A 103 10.38 -7.20 -16.91
CA GLU A 103 11.79 -7.18 -17.34
C GLU A 103 12.57 -8.38 -16.79
N ALA A 104 12.23 -8.85 -15.59
CA ALA A 104 12.78 -10.07 -14.99
C ALA A 104 12.17 -11.37 -15.54
N GLY A 105 11.22 -11.28 -16.47
CA GLY A 105 10.61 -12.44 -17.14
C GLY A 105 9.42 -13.07 -16.40
N ASP A 106 8.78 -12.37 -15.45
CA ASP A 106 7.58 -12.86 -14.78
C ASP A 106 6.34 -12.78 -15.71
N PRO A 107 5.79 -13.93 -16.15
CA PRO A 107 4.64 -13.94 -17.05
C PRO A 107 3.34 -13.45 -16.37
N LYS A 108 3.24 -13.56 -15.04
CA LYS A 108 2.07 -13.09 -14.28
C LYS A 108 2.04 -11.56 -14.20
N ALA A 109 3.21 -10.92 -14.19
CA ALA A 109 3.33 -9.47 -14.13
C ALA A 109 2.67 -8.78 -15.33
N LYS A 110 2.78 -9.37 -16.54
CA LYS A 110 2.16 -8.82 -17.76
C LYS A 110 0.63 -8.76 -17.64
N LYS A 111 0.00 -9.84 -17.21
CA LYS A 111 -1.47 -9.91 -17.04
C LYS A 111 -1.95 -8.89 -16.00
N ALA A 112 -1.28 -8.79 -14.86
CA ALA A 112 -1.60 -7.82 -13.83
C ALA A 112 -1.41 -6.37 -14.32
N TYR A 113 -0.35 -6.09 -15.07
CA TYR A 113 -0.07 -4.77 -15.67
C TYR A 113 -1.16 -4.35 -16.66
N GLU A 114 -1.60 -5.25 -17.55
CA GLU A 114 -2.68 -4.97 -18.49
C GLU A 114 -4.00 -4.66 -17.76
N THR A 115 -4.29 -5.38 -16.68
CA THR A 115 -5.48 -5.15 -15.85
C THR A 115 -5.39 -3.80 -15.14
N LEU A 116 -4.24 -3.46 -14.56
CA LEU A 116 -3.98 -2.18 -13.93
C LEU A 116 -4.14 -1.01 -14.91
N LYS A 117 -3.68 -1.16 -16.16
CA LYS A 117 -3.86 -0.14 -17.21
C LYS A 117 -5.32 0.11 -17.55
N LYS A 118 -6.18 -0.91 -17.50
CA LYS A 118 -7.63 -0.74 -17.72
C LYS A 118 -8.24 0.05 -16.57
N LEU A 119 -7.88 -0.28 -15.33
CA LEU A 119 -8.34 0.45 -14.14
C LEU A 119 -7.99 1.94 -14.18
N LYS A 120 -6.77 2.29 -14.60
CA LYS A 120 -6.31 3.69 -14.67
C LYS A 120 -6.98 4.55 -15.77
N ARG A 121 -7.60 3.91 -16.77
CA ARG A 121 -8.22 4.61 -17.91
C ARG A 121 -9.69 4.94 -17.68
N ASN A 122 -10.34 4.19 -16.81
CA ASN A 122 -11.71 4.42 -16.34
C ASN A 122 -11.70 5.36 -15.15
#